data_AF-A0A1Y2R5P1-F1
#
_entry.id   AF-A0A1Y2R5P1-F1
#
_cell.length_a   1.000
_cell.length_b   1.000
_cell.length_c   1.000
_cell.angle_alpha   90.00
_cell.angle_beta   90.00
_cell.angle_gamma   90.00
#
_symmetry.space_group_name_H-M   'P 1'
#
loop_
_entity.id
_entity.type
_entity.pdbx_description
1 polymer ?
#
loop_
_entity_poly.entity_id
_entity_poly.type
_entity_poly.pdbx_seq_one_letter_code
_entity_poly.pdbx_strand_id
1 'polypeptide(L)'
;MSAHCCDHETPKTEAIVNLPRYRKILWIALIVNAAMFLVEIGAGVQAGSLSLLADAVDFAGDAMNYAVSLAVLASALAWRARAAILKAVSMMGFGLYVLGAAVWSVWHGGVPQAMTMGVVALMALAANVAVAWMLYAFREGDANMRSVWLCSRNDAIGNVAVFMAALGVFGTGSAWPDLLVASLMAALALHGGWTVLRQARGELAANGTLNSAPSGTNSR
;
A
#
# COMPACT_ATOMS: atom_id res chain seq x y z
N MET A 1 -3.08 -4.29 -0.41
CA MET A 1 -2.65 -5.50 -1.18
C MET A 1 -1.34 -5.29 -1.95
N SER A 2 -0.50 -4.36 -1.51
CA SER A 2 0.62 -3.80 -2.30
C SER A 2 2.01 -4.37 -1.97
N ALA A 3 2.13 -5.20 -0.93
CA ALA A 3 3.43 -5.66 -0.44
C ALA A 3 4.11 -6.75 -1.28
N HIS A 4 3.37 -7.56 -2.05
CA HIS A 4 3.97 -8.68 -2.80
C HIS A 4 4.39 -8.32 -4.24
N CYS A 5 3.92 -7.21 -4.78
CA CYS A 5 4.20 -6.82 -6.17
C CYS A 5 5.22 -5.68 -6.27
N CYS A 6 5.36 -4.87 -5.22
CA CYS A 6 6.30 -3.78 -5.17
C CYS A 6 7.59 -4.25 -4.49
N ASP A 7 8.23 -5.27 -5.10
CA ASP A 7 9.63 -5.56 -4.79
C ASP A 7 10.42 -4.31 -5.15
N HIS A 8 11.17 -3.75 -4.19
CA HIS A 8 11.76 -2.42 -4.27
C HIS A 8 12.97 -2.39 -5.23
N GLU A 9 12.81 -2.83 -6.48
CA GLU A 9 13.67 -2.36 -7.57
C GLU A 9 13.31 -0.92 -7.85
N THR A 10 13.94 -0.05 -7.09
CA THR A 10 13.77 1.37 -7.27
C THR A 10 14.31 1.77 -8.63
N PRO A 11 13.65 2.69 -9.36
CA PRO A 11 14.08 3.05 -10.69
C PRO A 11 15.56 3.46 -10.65
N LYS A 12 16.41 2.77 -11.41
CA LYS A 12 17.77 3.26 -11.67
C LYS A 12 17.58 4.61 -12.37
N THR A 13 18.10 5.69 -11.77
CA THR A 13 17.92 7.08 -12.23
C THR A 13 18.32 7.25 -13.70
N GLU A 14 19.18 6.36 -14.19
CA GLU A 14 19.73 6.28 -15.54
C GLU A 14 18.75 5.72 -16.59
N ALA A 15 17.70 5.00 -16.18
CA ALA A 15 16.76 4.31 -17.09
C ALA A 15 15.43 5.08 -17.34
N ILE A 16 15.19 6.20 -16.66
CA ILE A 16 13.92 6.94 -16.77
C ILE A 16 13.99 8.01 -17.85
N VAL A 17 13.45 7.70 -19.03
CA VAL A 17 13.19 8.71 -20.07
C VAL A 17 12.14 9.70 -19.54
N ASN A 18 12.51 10.97 -19.33
CA ASN A 18 11.71 12.06 -18.73
C ASN A 18 11.52 12.05 -17.19
N LEU A 19 12.63 12.03 -16.44
CA LEU A 19 12.70 12.32 -15.00
C LEU A 19 11.80 13.48 -14.48
N PRO A 20 11.67 14.65 -15.16
CA PRO A 20 10.85 15.75 -14.66
C PRO A 20 9.35 15.44 -14.64
N ARG A 21 8.86 14.68 -15.63
CA ARG A 21 7.44 14.31 -15.75
C ARG A 21 7.08 13.21 -14.76
N TYR A 22 7.98 12.23 -14.60
CA TYR A 22 7.85 11.18 -13.59
C TYR A 22 7.82 11.75 -12.16
N ARG A 23 8.70 12.71 -11.85
CA ARG A 23 8.71 13.40 -10.55
C ARG A 23 7.40 14.14 -10.26
N LYS A 24 6.81 14.80 -11.26
CA LYS A 24 5.49 15.45 -11.11
C LYS A 24 4.38 14.43 -10.83
N ILE A 25 4.38 13.30 -11.55
CA ILE A 25 3.41 12.22 -11.37
C ILE A 25 3.50 11.63 -9.96
N LEU A 26 4.71 11.38 -9.45
CA LEU A 26 4.91 10.89 -8.09
C LEU A 26 4.41 11.87 -7.03
N TRP A 27 4.62 13.17 -7.22
CA TRP A 27 4.10 14.20 -6.31
C TRP A 27 2.57 14.24 -6.30
N ILE A 28 1.94 14.15 -7.47
CA ILE A 28 0.48 14.09 -7.59
C ILE A 28 -0.04 12.82 -6.90
N ALA A 29 0.56 11.66 -7.20
CA ALA A 29 0.17 10.39 -6.59
C ALA A 29 0.32 10.42 -5.06
N LEU A 30 1.42 10.98 -4.54
CA LEU A 30 1.64 11.17 -3.11
C LEU A 30 0.53 12.01 -2.47
N ILE A 31 0.23 13.18 -3.04
CA ILE A 31 -0.78 14.09 -2.48
C ILE A 31 -2.17 13.44 -2.51
N VAL A 32 -2.54 12.81 -3.63
CA VAL A 32 -3.84 12.14 -3.79
C VAL A 32 -4.00 11.00 -2.77
N ASN A 33 -2.99 10.13 -2.64
CA ASN A 33 -3.05 9.01 -1.71
C ASN A 33 -3.04 9.47 -0.25
N ALA A 34 -2.22 10.48 0.08
CA ALA A 34 -2.21 11.06 1.43
C ALA A 34 -3.53 11.74 1.80
N ALA A 35 -4.17 12.44 0.85
CA ALA A 35 -5.47 13.05 1.07
C ALA A 35 -6.56 11.98 1.27
N MET A 36 -6.58 10.95 0.42
CA MET A 36 -7.52 9.84 0.55
C MET A 36 -7.35 9.10 1.87
N PHE A 37 -6.11 8.86 2.31
CA PHE A 37 -5.82 8.27 3.62
C PHE A 37 -6.50 9.02 4.78
N LEU A 38 -6.42 10.36 4.79
CA LEU A 38 -7.03 11.17 5.85
C LEU A 38 -8.56 11.11 5.81
N VAL A 39 -9.14 11.13 4.60
CA VAL A 39 -10.58 11.01 4.40
C VAL A 39 -11.08 9.63 4.84
N GLU A 40 -10.41 8.56 4.42
CA GLU A 40 -10.72 7.17 4.74
C GLU A 40 -10.61 6.88 6.24
N ILE A 41 -9.58 7.37 6.93
CA ILE A 41 -9.50 7.24 8.40
C ILE A 41 -10.67 7.95 9.08
N GLY A 42 -10.93 9.21 8.72
CA GLY A 42 -12.00 10.00 9.34
C GLY A 42 -13.37 9.36 9.12
N ALA A 43 -13.64 8.95 7.87
CA ALA A 43 -14.88 8.30 7.50
C ALA A 43 -14.99 6.88 8.06
N GLY A 44 -13.91 6.10 8.08
CA GLY A 44 -13.90 4.73 8.60
C GLY A 44 -14.19 4.69 10.11
N VAL A 45 -13.61 5.60 10.89
CA VAL A 45 -13.91 5.73 12.32
C VAL A 45 -15.33 6.24 12.55
N GLN A 46 -15.78 7.26 11.80
CA GLN A 46 -17.11 7.84 11.97
C GLN A 46 -18.23 6.87 11.54
N ALA A 47 -18.02 6.15 10.44
CA ALA A 47 -18.97 5.19 9.89
C ALA A 47 -18.89 3.83 10.58
N GLY A 48 -17.82 3.54 11.34
CA GLY A 48 -17.57 2.22 11.93
C GLY A 48 -17.23 1.14 10.91
N SER A 49 -16.68 1.51 9.75
CA SER A 49 -16.34 0.57 8.67
C SER A 49 -14.89 0.12 8.79
N LEU A 50 -14.73 -1.20 8.92
CA LEU A 50 -13.43 -1.85 9.00
C LEU A 50 -12.78 -1.94 7.61
N SER A 51 -13.57 -2.02 6.54
CA SER A 51 -13.01 -2.06 5.19
C SER A 51 -12.44 -0.70 4.77
N LEU A 52 -13.07 0.42 5.15
CA LEU A 52 -12.49 1.75 4.95
C LEU A 52 -11.18 1.91 5.73
N LEU A 53 -11.15 1.47 6.99
CA LEU A 53 -9.91 1.51 7.77
C LEU A 53 -8.79 0.68 7.13
N ALA A 54 -9.14 -0.47 6.52
CA ALA A 54 -8.18 -1.28 5.77
C ALA A 54 -7.69 -0.59 4.49
N ASP A 55 -8.61 0.02 3.73
CA ASP A 55 -8.29 0.75 2.49
C ASP A 55 -7.43 1.99 2.76
N ALA A 56 -7.69 2.70 3.86
CA ALA A 56 -6.86 3.79 4.34
C ALA A 56 -5.39 3.39 4.49
N VAL A 57 -5.13 2.20 5.06
CA VAL A 57 -3.76 1.70 5.26
C VAL A 57 -3.06 1.44 3.93
N ASP A 58 -3.78 0.94 2.93
CA ASP A 58 -3.24 0.74 1.59
C ASP A 58 -2.87 2.11 0.96
N PHE A 59 -3.75 3.12 1.04
CA PHE A 59 -3.44 4.50 0.62
C PHE A 59 -2.22 5.10 1.34
N ALA A 60 -2.09 4.89 2.65
CA ALA A 60 -0.91 5.34 3.40
C ALA A 60 0.37 4.62 2.95
N GLY A 61 0.28 3.31 2.70
CA GLY A 61 1.37 2.50 2.18
C GLY A 61 1.88 3.00 0.82
N ASP A 62 0.97 3.41 -0.05
CA ASP A 62 1.30 3.95 -1.37
C ASP A 62 1.87 5.36 -1.28
N ALA A 63 1.29 6.22 -0.45
CA ALA A 63 1.84 7.56 -0.17
C ALA A 63 3.29 7.47 0.35
N MET A 64 3.56 6.54 1.28
CA MET A 64 4.93 6.29 1.76
C MET A 64 5.84 5.78 0.63
N ASN A 65 5.36 4.88 -0.24
CA ASN A 65 6.14 4.41 -1.38
C ASN A 65 6.51 5.54 -2.34
N TYR A 66 5.57 6.43 -2.66
CA TYR A 66 5.84 7.59 -3.51
C TYR A 66 6.80 8.56 -2.84
N ALA A 67 6.68 8.78 -1.53
CA ALA A 67 7.59 9.63 -0.76
C ALA A 67 9.03 9.08 -0.76
N VAL A 68 9.20 7.78 -0.54
CA VAL A 68 10.52 7.11 -0.60
C VAL A 68 11.11 7.17 -2.01
N SER A 69 10.26 7.00 -3.04
CA SER A 69 10.68 7.12 -4.44
C SER A 69 11.18 8.52 -4.77
N LEU A 70 10.48 9.56 -4.30
CA LEU A 70 10.91 10.96 -4.40
C LEU A 70 12.20 11.25 -3.61
N ALA A 71 12.32 10.73 -2.39
CA ALA A 71 13.48 10.95 -1.52
C ALA A 71 14.79 10.42 -2.11
N VAL A 72 14.72 9.32 -2.86
CA VAL A 72 15.92 8.81 -3.53
C VAL A 72 16.23 9.53 -4.84
N LEU A 73 15.22 9.93 -5.62
CA LEU A 73 15.49 10.85 -6.72
C LEU A 73 16.18 12.13 -6.21
N ALA A 74 16.01 12.47 -4.92
CA ALA A 74 16.66 13.55 -4.21
C ALA A 74 17.93 13.16 -3.42
N SER A 75 18.54 11.99 -3.65
CA SER A 75 19.84 11.52 -3.12
C SER A 75 19.94 11.05 -1.65
N ALA A 76 18.90 10.41 -1.09
CA ALA A 76 18.97 9.76 0.24
C ALA A 76 18.78 8.22 0.20
N LEU A 77 19.78 7.47 -0.28
CA LEU A 77 19.69 6.00 -0.43
C LEU A 77 19.65 5.22 0.90
N ALA A 78 20.19 5.78 1.99
CA ALA A 78 20.35 5.06 3.26
C ALA A 78 19.04 4.85 4.06
N TRP A 79 17.96 5.57 3.73
CA TRP A 79 16.69 5.49 4.49
C TRP A 79 15.72 4.42 3.96
N ARG A 80 16.02 3.83 2.80
CA ARG A 80 15.10 2.93 2.08
C ARG A 80 14.78 1.63 2.80
N ALA A 81 15.80 0.90 3.23
CA ALA A 81 15.60 -0.38 3.91
C ALA A 81 14.84 -0.19 5.23
N ARG A 82 15.14 0.89 5.97
CA ARG A 82 14.43 1.22 7.23
C ARG A 82 12.99 1.65 6.98
N ALA A 83 12.73 2.43 5.93
CA ALA A 83 11.37 2.83 5.55
C ALA A 83 10.52 1.64 5.09
N ALA A 84 11.09 0.71 4.32
CA ALA A 84 10.41 -0.51 3.89
C ALA A 84 10.04 -1.41 5.09
N ILE A 85 10.95 -1.56 6.06
CA ILE A 85 10.68 -2.31 7.29
C ILE A 85 9.62 -1.61 8.14
N LEU A 86 9.71 -0.29 8.31
CA LEU A 86 8.70 0.48 9.05
C LEU A 86 7.32 0.31 8.42
N LYS A 87 7.23 0.43 7.09
CA LYS A 87 6.00 0.20 6.33
C LYS A 87 5.46 -1.21 6.54
N ALA A 88 6.28 -2.24 6.39
CA ALA A 88 5.86 -3.63 6.55
C ALA A 88 5.34 -3.91 7.98
N VAL A 89 6.03 -3.41 9.00
CA VAL A 89 5.61 -3.56 10.40
C VAL A 89 4.32 -2.78 10.68
N SER A 90 4.19 -1.56 10.16
CA SER A 90 2.97 -0.76 10.30
C SER A 90 1.77 -1.42 9.62
N MET A 91 1.91 -1.93 8.40
CA MET A 91 0.83 -2.64 7.70
C MET A 91 0.44 -3.94 8.41
N MET A 92 1.42 -4.71 8.93
CA MET A 92 1.12 -5.92 9.71
C MET A 92 0.41 -5.58 11.03
N GLY A 93 0.84 -4.55 11.74
CA GLY A 93 0.22 -4.11 12.99
C GLY A 93 -1.23 -3.65 12.76
N PHE A 94 -1.47 -2.90 11.69
CA PHE A 94 -2.81 -2.44 11.34
C PHE A 94 -3.70 -3.58 10.82
N GLY A 95 -3.15 -4.52 10.05
CA GLY A 95 -3.88 -5.73 9.63
C GLY A 95 -4.32 -6.58 10.83
N LEU A 96 -3.46 -6.73 11.84
CA LEU A 96 -3.83 -7.38 13.12
C LEU A 96 -4.92 -6.61 13.86
N TYR A 97 -4.83 -5.27 13.90
CA TYR A 97 -5.86 -4.43 14.50
C TYR A 97 -7.21 -4.60 13.80
N VAL A 98 -7.25 -4.54 12.46
CA VAL A 98 -8.48 -4.72 11.68
C VAL A 98 -9.07 -6.11 11.88
N LEU A 99 -8.25 -7.18 11.92
CA LEU A 99 -8.74 -8.52 12.23
C LEU A 99 -9.29 -8.63 13.64
N GLY A 100 -8.60 -8.07 14.63
CA GLY A 100 -9.06 -8.04 16.02
C GLY A 100 -10.38 -7.28 16.16
N ALA A 101 -10.48 -6.13 15.49
CA ALA A 101 -11.68 -5.31 15.47
C ALA A 101 -12.83 -5.97 14.68
N ALA A 102 -12.53 -6.75 13.64
CA ALA A 102 -13.50 -7.57 12.92
C ALA A 102 -14.08 -8.67 13.82
N VAL A 103 -13.23 -9.41 14.52
CA VAL A 103 -13.66 -10.44 15.50
C VAL A 103 -14.49 -9.79 16.62
N TRP A 104 -14.06 -8.63 17.13
CA TRP A 104 -14.78 -7.88 18.14
C TRP A 104 -16.16 -7.41 17.65
N SER A 105 -16.24 -6.91 16.42
CA SER A 105 -17.46 -6.41 15.80
C SER A 105 -18.49 -7.52 15.57
N VAL A 106 -18.06 -8.73 15.23
CA VAL A 106 -18.95 -9.92 15.15
C VAL A 106 -19.69 -10.17 16.47
N TRP A 107 -19.07 -9.85 17.61
CA TRP A 107 -19.65 -10.06 18.93
C TRP A 107 -20.45 -8.86 19.45
N HIS A 108 -20.15 -7.63 18.98
CA HIS A 108 -20.77 -6.38 19.45
C HIS A 108 -21.79 -5.76 18.49
N GLY A 109 -21.92 -6.27 17.26
CA GLY A 109 -23.05 -5.98 16.36
C GLY A 109 -23.10 -4.56 15.76
N GLY A 110 -21.96 -3.88 15.60
CA GLY A 110 -21.92 -2.56 14.98
C GLY A 110 -22.15 -2.62 13.48
N VAL A 111 -23.23 -1.99 12.99
CA VAL A 111 -23.50 -1.89 11.53
C VAL A 111 -22.93 -0.58 11.00
N PRO A 112 -22.02 -0.62 10.01
CA PRO A 112 -21.46 0.60 9.46
C PRO A 112 -22.49 1.42 8.70
N GLN A 113 -22.33 2.75 8.73
CA GLN A 113 -23.21 3.66 7.99
C GLN A 113 -22.99 3.51 6.48
N ALA A 114 -23.92 2.83 5.81
CA ALA A 114 -23.79 2.45 4.39
C ALA A 114 -23.60 3.65 3.43
N MET A 115 -24.24 4.79 3.70
CA MET A 115 -24.15 5.98 2.86
C MET A 115 -22.75 6.61 2.88
N THR A 116 -22.17 6.81 4.07
CA THR A 116 -20.81 7.36 4.21
C THR A 116 -19.77 6.38 3.68
N MET A 117 -19.93 5.09 3.98
CA MET A 117 -19.11 4.01 3.44
C MET A 117 -19.10 4.01 1.90
N GLY A 118 -20.27 4.09 1.26
CA GLY A 118 -20.40 4.03 -0.20
C GLY A 118 -19.85 5.26 -0.92
N VAL A 119 -20.10 6.47 -0.41
CA VAL A 119 -19.58 7.70 -1.01
C VAL A 119 -18.05 7.73 -0.95
N VAL A 120 -17.49 7.35 0.19
CA VAL A 120 -16.03 7.35 0.38
C VAL A 120 -15.36 6.24 -0.42
N ALA A 121 -15.93 5.03 -0.44
CA ALA A 121 -15.45 3.95 -1.31
C ALA A 121 -15.45 4.32 -2.80
N LEU A 122 -16.46 5.08 -3.25
CA LEU A 122 -16.50 5.57 -4.63
C LEU A 122 -15.43 6.64 -4.90
N MET A 123 -15.19 7.57 -3.95
CA MET A 123 -14.11 8.54 -4.06
C MET A 123 -12.73 7.88 -4.09
N ALA A 124 -12.52 6.88 -3.24
CA ALA A 124 -11.32 6.05 -3.21
C ALA A 124 -11.09 5.34 -4.53
N LEU A 125 -12.12 4.70 -5.06
CA LEU A 125 -12.06 4.04 -6.37
C LEU A 125 -11.68 5.04 -7.47
N ALA A 126 -12.32 6.21 -7.50
CA ALA A 126 -12.02 7.25 -8.48
C ALA A 126 -10.57 7.76 -8.38
N ALA A 127 -10.07 7.97 -7.15
CA ALA A 127 -8.71 8.40 -6.91
C ALA A 127 -7.68 7.37 -7.41
N ASN A 128 -7.86 6.09 -7.05
CA ASN A 128 -6.95 5.04 -7.49
C ASN A 128 -7.02 4.77 -8.99
N VAL A 129 -8.20 4.84 -9.61
CA VAL A 129 -8.34 4.76 -11.07
C VAL A 129 -7.66 5.94 -11.77
N ALA A 130 -7.77 7.15 -11.23
CA ALA A 130 -7.09 8.32 -11.80
C ALA A 130 -5.56 8.18 -11.74
N VAL A 131 -5.01 7.71 -10.62
CA VAL A 131 -3.58 7.43 -10.47
C VAL A 131 -3.14 6.31 -11.43
N ALA A 132 -3.90 5.22 -11.51
CA ALA A 132 -3.65 4.11 -12.43
C ALA A 132 -3.68 4.55 -13.90
N TRP A 133 -4.65 5.38 -14.29
CA TRP A 133 -4.74 5.94 -15.64
C TRP A 133 -3.53 6.80 -15.97
N MET A 134 -3.09 7.64 -15.04
CA MET A 134 -1.95 8.51 -15.26
C MET A 134 -0.64 7.72 -15.41
N LEU A 135 -0.54 6.57 -14.74
CA LEU A 135 0.55 5.60 -14.88
C LEU A 135 0.39 4.67 -16.09
N TYR A 136 -0.82 4.51 -16.64
CA TYR A 136 -1.09 3.64 -17.80
C TYR A 136 -0.28 4.05 -19.03
N ALA A 137 -0.02 5.35 -19.20
CA ALA A 137 0.82 5.91 -20.27
C ALA A 137 2.27 5.38 -20.26
N PHE A 138 2.67 4.69 -19.20
CA PHE A 138 4.01 4.18 -18.96
C PHE A 138 4.08 2.64 -18.93
N ARG A 139 2.99 1.94 -19.31
CA ARG A 139 2.85 0.47 -19.18
C ARG A 139 3.83 -0.35 -20.03
N GLU A 140 4.36 0.21 -21.12
CA GLU A 140 5.22 -0.49 -22.08
C GLU A 140 6.72 -0.22 -21.82
N GLY A 141 7.06 0.43 -20.71
CA GLY A 141 8.45 0.63 -20.29
C GLY A 141 9.10 -0.63 -19.69
N ASP A 142 10.32 -0.47 -19.20
CA ASP A 142 11.12 -1.52 -18.56
C ASP A 142 10.37 -2.28 -17.45
N ALA A 143 10.91 -3.44 -17.04
CA ALA A 143 10.36 -4.32 -16.00
C ALA A 143 9.88 -3.58 -14.74
N ASN A 144 10.58 -2.51 -14.36
CA ASN A 144 10.24 -1.63 -13.25
C ASN A 144 8.91 -0.86 -13.45
N MET A 145 8.63 -0.34 -14.64
CA MET A 145 7.38 0.40 -14.93
C MET A 145 6.19 -0.53 -14.99
N ARG A 146 6.41 -1.76 -15.46
CA ARG A 146 5.41 -2.84 -15.41
C ARG A 146 5.05 -3.23 -13.97
N SER A 147 6.02 -3.27 -13.06
CA SER A 147 5.77 -3.55 -11.64
C SER A 147 4.85 -2.50 -10.98
N VAL A 148 5.13 -1.21 -11.20
CA VAL A 148 4.30 -0.11 -10.66
C VAL A 148 2.86 -0.16 -11.20
N TRP A 149 2.70 -0.46 -12.49
CA TRP A 149 1.37 -0.63 -13.09
C TRP A 149 0.61 -1.82 -12.50
N LEU A 150 1.30 -2.94 -12.23
CA LEU A 150 0.70 -4.10 -11.58
C LEU A 150 0.26 -3.79 -10.14
N CYS A 151 1.06 -3.07 -9.34
CA CYS A 151 0.65 -2.63 -7.99
C CYS A 151 -0.61 -1.77 -8.06
N SER A 152 -0.60 -0.70 -8.88
CA SER A 152 -1.74 0.21 -8.99
C SER A 152 -3.02 -0.48 -9.49
N ARG A 153 -2.89 -1.49 -10.37
CA ARG A 153 -4.02 -2.33 -10.78
C ARG A 153 -4.57 -3.16 -9.61
N ASN A 154 -3.70 -3.72 -8.78
CA ASN A 154 -4.10 -4.54 -7.65
C ASN A 154 -4.81 -3.71 -6.57
N ASP A 155 -4.37 -2.46 -6.37
CA ASP A 155 -5.03 -1.52 -5.46
C ASP A 155 -6.39 -1.10 -6.01
N ALA A 156 -6.52 -0.87 -7.33
CA ALA A 156 -7.83 -0.64 -7.94
C ALA A 156 -8.80 -1.82 -7.74
N ILE A 157 -8.32 -3.07 -7.80
CA ILE A 157 -9.15 -4.26 -7.51
C ILE A 157 -9.58 -4.27 -6.03
N GLY A 158 -8.70 -3.89 -5.11
CA GLY A 158 -9.00 -3.71 -3.68
C GLY A 158 -10.14 -2.70 -3.46
N ASN A 159 -10.04 -1.51 -4.05
CA ASN A 159 -11.06 -0.48 -3.91
C ASN A 159 -12.39 -0.89 -4.55
N VAL A 160 -12.39 -1.69 -5.61
CA VAL A 160 -13.62 -2.30 -6.15
C VAL A 160 -14.24 -3.24 -5.12
N ALA A 161 -13.45 -4.06 -4.42
CA ALA A 161 -13.97 -4.93 -3.37
C ALA A 161 -14.60 -4.11 -2.22
N VAL A 162 -13.98 -3.00 -1.81
CA VAL A 162 -14.53 -2.07 -0.80
C VAL A 162 -15.82 -1.42 -1.28
N PHE A 163 -15.88 -0.97 -2.53
CA PHE A 163 -17.11 -0.43 -3.11
C PHE A 163 -18.24 -1.48 -3.17
N MET A 164 -17.92 -2.71 -3.55
CA MET A 164 -18.87 -3.83 -3.53
C MET A 164 -19.33 -4.16 -2.10
N ALA A 165 -18.45 -4.07 -1.10
CA ALA A 165 -18.82 -4.21 0.31
C ALA A 165 -19.83 -3.13 0.71
N ALA A 166 -19.60 -1.87 0.33
CA ALA A 166 -20.51 -0.77 0.63
C ALA A 166 -21.91 -0.97 0.00
N LEU A 167 -21.97 -1.41 -1.26
CA LEU A 167 -23.24 -1.81 -1.89
C LEU A 167 -23.89 -2.99 -1.18
N GLY A 168 -23.10 -3.96 -0.72
CA GLY A 168 -23.56 -5.10 0.07
C GLY A 168 -24.13 -4.68 1.42
N VAL A 169 -23.49 -3.77 2.14
CA VAL A 169 -24.00 -3.22 3.41
C VAL A 169 -25.28 -2.41 3.15
N PHE A 170 -25.32 -1.60 2.09
CA PHE A 170 -26.50 -0.85 1.70
C PHE A 170 -27.70 -1.76 1.38
N GLY A 171 -27.47 -2.86 0.65
CA GLY A 171 -28.53 -3.80 0.26
C GLY A 171 -28.96 -4.79 1.36
N THR A 172 -28.03 -5.24 2.20
CA THR A 172 -28.32 -6.24 3.26
C THR A 172 -28.63 -5.60 4.61
N GLY A 173 -28.27 -4.33 4.82
CA GLY A 173 -28.38 -3.65 6.11
C GLY A 173 -27.52 -4.26 7.21
N SER A 174 -26.52 -5.08 6.86
CA SER A 174 -25.68 -5.82 7.79
C SER A 174 -24.20 -5.50 7.63
N ALA A 175 -23.42 -5.69 8.68
CA ALA A 175 -21.96 -5.48 8.67
C ALA A 175 -21.17 -6.61 7.99
N TRP A 176 -21.82 -7.73 7.65
CA TRP A 176 -21.15 -8.91 7.09
C TRP A 176 -20.34 -8.65 5.82
N PRO A 177 -20.82 -7.84 4.84
CA PRO A 177 -20.04 -7.52 3.64
C PRO A 177 -18.77 -6.73 3.97
N ASP A 178 -18.86 -5.74 4.88
CA ASP A 178 -17.71 -4.95 5.36
C ASP A 178 -16.69 -5.84 6.07
N LEU A 179 -17.14 -6.69 6.99
CA LEU A 179 -16.32 -7.64 7.73
C LEU A 179 -15.58 -8.62 6.82
N LEU A 180 -16.26 -9.16 5.80
CA LEU A 180 -15.66 -10.12 4.87
C LEU A 180 -14.54 -9.48 4.06
N VAL A 181 -14.79 -8.29 3.50
CA VAL A 181 -13.78 -7.58 2.70
C VAL A 181 -12.63 -7.07 3.58
N ALA A 182 -12.93 -6.52 4.75
CA ALA A 182 -11.90 -6.10 5.71
C ALA A 182 -10.99 -7.27 6.13
N SER A 183 -11.58 -8.44 6.41
CA SER A 183 -10.82 -9.64 6.78
C SER A 183 -9.94 -10.13 5.65
N LEU A 184 -10.44 -10.11 4.40
CA LEU A 184 -9.68 -10.48 3.22
C LEU A 184 -8.48 -9.54 3.00
N MET A 185 -8.71 -8.23 3.06
CA MET A 185 -7.64 -7.23 2.88
C MET A 185 -6.60 -7.33 4.00
N ALA A 186 -7.02 -7.54 5.24
CA ALA A 186 -6.11 -7.73 6.37
C ALA A 186 -5.26 -9.00 6.23
N ALA A 187 -5.85 -10.12 5.78
CA ALA A 187 -5.10 -11.35 5.50
C ALA A 187 -4.06 -11.16 4.40
N LEU A 188 -4.42 -10.45 3.33
CA LEU A 188 -3.50 -10.12 2.23
C LEU A 188 -2.38 -9.18 2.68
N ALA A 189 -2.69 -8.17 3.51
CA ALA A 189 -1.70 -7.27 4.09
C ALA A 189 -0.71 -8.00 5.00
N LEU A 190 -1.19 -8.92 5.86
CA LEU A 190 -0.34 -9.75 6.70
C LEU A 190 0.56 -10.67 5.88
N HIS A 191 0.00 -11.34 4.88
CA HIS A 191 0.77 -12.24 4.02
C HIS A 191 1.87 -11.48 3.28
N GLY A 192 1.51 -10.36 2.63
CA GLY A 192 2.46 -9.54 1.90
C GLY A 192 3.54 -8.93 2.80
N GLY A 193 3.15 -8.38 3.96
CA GLY A 193 4.08 -7.82 4.94
C GLY A 193 5.07 -8.85 5.46
N TRP A 194 4.60 -10.09 5.71
CA TRP A 194 5.46 -11.20 6.15
C TRP A 194 6.47 -11.64 5.08
N THR A 195 6.08 -11.62 3.80
CA THR A 195 6.99 -11.91 2.69
C THR A 195 8.08 -10.85 2.57
N VAL A 196 7.70 -9.57 2.58
CA VAL A 196 8.66 -8.44 2.53
C VAL A 196 9.60 -8.46 3.73
N LEU A 197 9.08 -8.71 4.93
CA LEU A 197 9.91 -8.78 6.13
C LEU A 197 10.96 -9.91 6.04
N ARG A 198 10.60 -11.07 5.47
CA ARG A 198 11.55 -12.17 5.25
C ARG A 198 12.61 -11.79 4.22
N GLN A 199 12.22 -11.16 3.11
CA GLN A 199 13.14 -10.74 2.06
C GLN A 199 14.12 -9.68 2.54
N ALA A 200 13.63 -8.62 3.19
CA ALA A 200 14.47 -7.56 3.75
C ALA A 200 15.45 -8.08 4.83
N ARG A 201 15.03 -9.06 5.65
CA ARG A 201 15.93 -9.71 6.62
C ARG A 201 17.03 -10.53 5.92
N GLY A 202 16.70 -11.22 4.83
CA GLY A 202 17.68 -11.96 4.02
C GLY A 202 18.74 -11.03 3.41
N GLU A 203 18.33 -9.89 2.85
CA GLU A 203 19.24 -8.90 2.28
C GLU A 203 20.15 -8.24 3.33
N LEU A 204 19.62 -7.93 4.51
CA LEU A 204 20.43 -7.38 5.61
C LEU A 204 21.45 -8.38 6.14
N ALA A 205 21.09 -9.67 6.21
CA ALA A 205 22.01 -10.74 6.59
C ALA A 205 23.14 -10.92 5.55
N ALA A 206 22.80 -10.88 4.26
CA ALA A 206 23.76 -10.98 3.16
C ALA A 206 24.72 -9.77 3.07
N ASN A 207 24.23 -8.56 3.33
CA ASN A 207 25.06 -7.36 3.41
C ASN A 207 25.95 -7.34 4.68
N GLY A 208 25.51 -7.96 5.78
CA GLY A 208 26.33 -8.16 6.98
C GLY A 208 27.52 -9.09 6.74
N THR A 209 27.36 -10.13 5.91
CA THR A 209 28.44 -11.06 5.55
C THR A 209 29.48 -10.47 4.59
N LEU A 210 29.10 -9.55 3.71
CA LEU A 210 30.04 -8.85 2.82
C LEU A 210 30.95 -7.85 3.55
N ASN A 211 30.45 -7.23 4.63
CA ASN A 211 31.24 -6.32 5.47
C ASN A 211 32.15 -7.01 6.50
N SER A 212 32.08 -8.34 6.61
CA SER A 212 32.89 -9.13 7.54
C SER A 212 33.95 -10.02 6.87
N ALA A 213 34.14 -9.89 5.55
CA ALA A 213 35.30 -10.49 4.89
C ALA A 213 36.57 -9.71 5.29
N PRO A 214 37.56 -10.32 5.97
CA PRO A 214 38.80 -9.64 6.28
C PRO A 214 39.50 -9.31 4.96
N SER A 215 39.96 -8.07 4.84
CA SER A 215 40.87 -7.62 3.79
C SER A 215 42.15 -8.45 3.86
N GLY A 216 42.17 -9.59 3.17
CA GLY A 216 43.34 -10.40 2.95
C GLY A 216 44.32 -9.60 2.11
N THR A 217 45.27 -8.96 2.78
CA THR A 217 46.42 -8.29 2.19
C THR A 217 47.22 -9.31 1.38
N ASN A 218 47.15 -9.20 0.06
CA ASN A 218 48.11 -9.83 -0.83
C ASN A 218 49.37 -8.95 -0.87
N SER A 219 50.42 -9.36 -0.16
CA SER A 219 51.75 -8.79 -0.29
C SER A 219 52.77 -9.91 -0.49
N ARG A 220 53.15 -10.06 -1.77
CA ARG A 220 54.40 -10.61 -2.35
C ARG A 220 54.91 -11.97 -1.85
#